data_AF-A0A024ULE6-F1
#
_entry.id   AF-A0A024ULE6-F1
#
_cell.length_a   1.000
_cell.length_b   1.000
_cell.length_c   1.000
_cell.angle_alpha   90.00
_cell.angle_beta   90.00
_cell.angle_gamma   90.00
#
_symmetry.space_group_name_H-M   'P 1'
#
loop_
_entity.id
_entity.type
_entity.pdbx_description
1 polymer ?
#
loop_
_entity_poly.entity_id
_entity_poly.type
_entity_poly.pdbx_seq_one_letter_code
_entity_poly.pdbx_strand_id
1 'polypeptide(L)'
;MTPVHPWSTTQLPILGLATNSSSTCQACRGAIMKGSIRVGIIFQHLSGFIVLDWHHLTCCETPQLLRHVEGYDLLGDDSKAALNAFIDYTQQTQCA
;
A
#
# COMPACT_ATOMS: atom_id res chain seq x y z
N MET A 1 -9.34 25.66 -20.63
CA MET A 1 -9.19 25.41 -19.18
C MET A 1 -9.18 23.91 -19.00
N THR A 2 -8.03 23.31 -18.67
CA THR A 2 -7.97 21.90 -18.33
C THR A 2 -8.70 21.69 -17.00
N PRO A 3 -9.56 20.66 -16.87
CA PRO A 3 -10.19 20.36 -15.59
C PRO A 3 -9.09 20.09 -14.57
N VAL A 4 -9.11 20.83 -13.45
CA VAL A 4 -8.27 20.50 -12.31
C VAL A 4 -8.77 19.16 -11.76
N HIS A 5 -7.90 18.15 -11.71
CA HIS A 5 -8.27 16.89 -11.06
C HIS A 5 -8.43 17.19 -9.56
N PRO A 6 -9.63 16.98 -8.98
CA PRO A 6 -9.92 17.50 -7.65
C PRO A 6 -9.32 16.63 -6.54
N TRP A 7 -8.69 15.50 -6.90
CA TRP A 7 -7.94 14.64 -5.99
C TRP A 7 -6.45 14.78 -6.23
N SER A 8 -5.68 14.94 -5.16
CA SER A 8 -4.22 14.83 -5.17
C SER A 8 -3.80 13.63 -4.34
N THR A 9 -2.89 12.81 -4.89
CA THR A 9 -2.27 11.70 -4.15
C THR A 9 -1.22 12.25 -3.18
N THR A 10 -1.20 11.78 -1.93
CA THR A 10 -0.14 12.09 -0.97
C THR A 10 1.13 11.30 -1.32
N GLN A 11 2.30 11.94 -1.21
CA GLN A 11 3.56 11.55 -1.88
C GLN A 11 4.17 10.20 -1.49
N LEU A 12 3.71 9.51 -0.43
CA LEU A 12 4.17 8.16 -0.08
C LEU A 12 2.99 7.32 0.43
N PRO A 13 2.91 6.02 0.06
CA PRO A 13 1.88 5.12 0.58
C PRO A 13 2.08 4.89 2.09
N ILE A 14 1.11 4.26 2.74
CA ILE A 14 1.21 3.79 4.13
C ILE A 14 1.14 2.26 4.19
N LEU A 15 1.64 1.67 5.27
CA LEU A 15 1.52 0.25 5.57
C LEU A 15 0.60 -0.01 6.75
N GLY A 16 -0.05 -1.16 6.73
CA GLY A 16 -0.75 -1.67 7.89
C GLY A 16 -1.10 -3.14 7.76
N LEU A 17 -1.51 -3.74 8.88
CA LEU A 17 -2.13 -5.06 8.90
C LEU A 17 -3.64 -4.92 8.76
N ALA A 18 -4.24 -5.79 7.97
CA ALA A 18 -5.69 -5.88 7.87
C ALA A 18 -6.27 -6.38 9.21
N THR A 19 -7.06 -5.54 9.88
CA THR A 19 -7.68 -5.89 11.18
C THR A 19 -8.89 -6.82 11.01
N ASN A 20 -9.47 -6.85 9.82
CA ASN A 20 -10.56 -7.72 9.38
C ASN A 20 -10.39 -8.02 7.87
N SER A 21 -11.32 -8.78 7.28
CA SER A 21 -11.32 -9.11 5.85
C SER A 21 -12.31 -8.27 5.02
N SER A 22 -12.65 -7.05 5.46
CA SER A 22 -13.63 -6.21 4.75
C SER A 22 -13.02 -5.30 3.67
N SER A 23 -11.72 -5.04 3.72
CA SER A 23 -11.05 -4.24 2.69
C SER A 23 -10.87 -5.04 1.39
N THR A 24 -11.15 -4.39 0.26
CA THR A 24 -10.95 -4.94 -1.09
C THR A 24 -9.78 -4.22 -1.76
N CYS A 25 -8.89 -4.98 -2.39
CA CYS A 25 -7.76 -4.43 -3.13
C CYS A 25 -8.26 -3.67 -4.36
N GLN A 26 -7.82 -2.42 -4.54
CA GLN A 26 -8.26 -1.60 -5.67
C GLN A 26 -7.56 -1.96 -7.00
N ALA A 27 -6.44 -2.70 -6.97
CA ALA A 27 -5.77 -3.17 -8.18
C ALA A 27 -6.39 -4.47 -8.74
N CYS A 28 -6.55 -5.50 -7.90
CA CYS A 28 -7.03 -6.81 -8.36
C CYS A 28 -8.51 -7.10 -8.02
N ARG A 29 -9.17 -6.21 -7.27
CA ARG A 29 -10.57 -6.33 -6.80
C ARG A 29 -10.83 -7.53 -5.89
N GLY A 30 -9.79 -8.21 -5.41
CA GLY A 30 -9.87 -9.31 -4.45
C GLY A 30 -9.93 -8.83 -2.99
N ALA A 31 -10.48 -9.67 -2.10
CA ALA A 31 -10.51 -9.40 -0.66
C ALA A 31 -9.11 -9.43 -0.04
N ILE A 32 -8.84 -8.52 0.90
CA ILE A 32 -7.61 -8.50 1.69
C ILE A 32 -7.91 -9.18 3.02
N MET A 33 -7.28 -10.32 3.28
CA MET A 33 -7.56 -11.14 4.45
C MET A 33 -7.01 -10.53 5.74
N LYS A 34 -7.75 -10.69 6.84
CA LYS A 34 -7.30 -10.34 8.19
C LYS A 34 -5.88 -10.87 8.46
N GLY A 35 -5.03 -10.03 9.04
CA GLY A 35 -3.63 -10.34 9.35
C GLY A 35 -2.67 -10.15 8.17
N SER A 36 -3.17 -9.92 6.96
CA SER A 36 -2.31 -9.64 5.79
C SER A 36 -1.76 -8.22 5.84
N ILE A 37 -0.54 -8.05 5.33
CA ILE A 37 0.02 -6.73 5.05
C ILE A 37 -0.75 -6.11 3.88
N ARG A 38 -1.16 -4.85 4.04
CA ARG A 38 -1.81 -4.05 3.00
C ARG A 38 -1.13 -2.70 2.85
N VAL A 39 -1.12 -2.21 1.61
CA VAL A 39 -0.55 -0.92 1.21
C VAL A 39 -1.69 0.06 0.98
N GLY A 40 -1.63 1.21 1.65
CA GLY A 40 -2.65 2.26 1.58
C GLY A 40 -2.18 3.45 0.76
N ILE A 41 -2.96 3.88 -0.22
CA ILE A 41 -2.72 5.12 -0.98
C ILE A 41 -3.73 6.16 -0.53
N ILE A 42 -3.24 7.28 0.00
CA ILE A 42 -4.08 8.37 0.49
C ILE A 42 -4.32 9.36 -0.65
N PHE A 43 -5.60 9.63 -0.91
CA PHE A 43 -6.05 10.67 -1.83
C PHE A 43 -6.76 11.76 -1.04
N GLN A 44 -6.36 13.01 -1.25
CA GLN A 44 -7.00 14.16 -0.65
C GLN A 44 -7.76 14.95 -1.71
N HIS A 45 -9.03 15.23 -1.45
CA HIS A 45 -9.85 16.10 -2.28
C HIS A 45 -9.62 17.57 -1.92
N LEU A 46 -9.75 18.46 -2.90
CA LEU A 46 -9.65 19.92 -2.67
C LEU A 46 -10.69 20.45 -1.66
N SER A 47 -11.81 19.76 -1.49
CA SER A 47 -12.85 20.08 -0.49
C SER A 47 -12.57 19.50 0.91
N GLY A 48 -11.40 18.90 1.14
CA GLY A 48 -10.99 18.35 2.44
C GLY A 48 -11.36 16.89 2.71
N PHE A 49 -11.98 16.19 1.75
CA PHE A 49 -12.22 14.74 1.88
C PHE A 49 -10.93 13.96 1.75
N ILE A 50 -10.82 12.85 2.50
CA ILE A 50 -9.69 11.92 2.39
C ILE A 50 -10.26 10.54 2.03
N VAL A 51 -9.68 9.92 1.01
CA VAL A 51 -9.95 8.54 0.62
C VAL A 51 -8.66 7.74 0.79
N LEU A 52 -8.82 6.50 1.23
CA LEU A 52 -7.72 5.56 1.40
C LEU A 52 -7.99 4.30 0.58
N ASP A 53 -7.19 4.10 -0.45
CA ASP A 53 -7.26 2.91 -1.27
C ASP A 53 -6.31 1.85 -0.72
N TRP A 54 -6.87 0.68 -0.40
CA TRP A 54 -6.10 -0.45 0.06
C TRP A 54 -5.71 -1.35 -1.11
N HIS A 55 -4.48 -1.86 -1.06
CA HIS A 55 -3.93 -2.82 -2.02
C HIS A 55 -3.28 -3.99 -1.27
N HIS A 56 -3.28 -5.18 -1.88
CA HIS A 56 -2.42 -6.27 -1.42
C HIS A 56 -0.96 -5.85 -1.54
N LEU A 57 -0.10 -6.41 -0.68
CA LEU A 57 1.35 -6.24 -0.80
C LEU A 57 1.86 -6.59 -2.21
N THR A 58 1.38 -7.68 -2.78
CA THR A 58 1.78 -8.19 -4.09
C THR A 58 1.18 -7.43 -5.27
N CYS A 59 0.23 -6.52 -5.03
CA CYS A 59 -0.39 -5.69 -6.07
C CYS A 59 0.18 -4.27 -6.11
N CYS A 60 1.26 -4.00 -5.37
CA CYS A 60 1.94 -2.71 -5.37
C CYS A 60 2.95 -2.62 -6.51
N GLU A 61 3.01 -1.46 -7.18
CA GLU A 61 3.92 -1.22 -8.31
C GLU A 61 5.37 -0.93 -7.87
N THR A 62 5.57 -0.41 -6.65
CA THR A 62 6.88 0.03 -6.15
C THR A 62 7.21 -0.55 -4.76
N PRO A 63 7.37 -1.89 -4.64
CA PRO A 63 7.61 -2.55 -3.37
C PRO A 63 8.87 -2.05 -2.63
N GLN A 64 9.90 -1.64 -3.35
CA GLN A 64 11.17 -1.13 -2.82
C GLN A 64 11.03 0.11 -1.92
N LEU A 65 9.98 0.90 -2.09
CA LEU A 65 9.74 2.09 -1.27
C LEU A 65 9.13 1.75 0.09
N LEU A 66 8.53 0.56 0.24
CA LEU A 66 7.76 0.16 1.42
C LEU A 66 8.60 0.02 2.70
N ARG A 67 9.94 0.03 2.63
CA ARG A 67 10.81 0.06 3.82
C ARG A 67 10.81 1.41 4.54
N HIS A 68 10.46 2.48 3.83
CA HIS A 68 10.65 3.85 4.29
C HIS A 68 9.31 4.59 4.46
N VAL A 69 8.20 3.87 4.45
CA VAL A 69 6.86 4.46 4.51
C VAL A 69 6.28 4.38 5.91
N GLU A 70 5.35 5.29 6.19
CA GLU A 70 4.63 5.28 7.47
C GLU A 70 3.93 3.94 7.69
N GLY A 71 3.92 3.49 8.94
CA GLY A 71 3.34 2.21 9.34
C GLY A 71 4.30 1.02 9.26
N TYR A 72 5.46 1.13 8.59
CA TYR A 72 6.48 0.08 8.62
C TYR A 72 6.92 -0.26 10.05
N ASP A 73 7.22 0.76 10.86
CA ASP A 73 7.70 0.56 12.24
C ASP A 73 6.65 -0.07 13.16
N LEU A 74 5.36 0.07 12.81
CA LEU A 74 4.23 -0.50 13.55
C LEU A 74 3.98 -1.98 13.22
N LEU A 75 4.65 -2.52 12.21
CA LEU A 75 4.61 -3.95 11.91
C LEU A 75 5.43 -4.73 12.95
N GLY A 76 4.93 -5.90 13.35
CA GLY A 76 5.70 -6.86 14.13
C GLY A 76 6.82 -7.51 13.31
N ASP A 77 7.78 -8.14 14.00
CA ASP A 77 9.00 -8.67 13.39
C ASP A 77 8.74 -9.67 12.26
N ASP A 78 7.79 -10.59 12.45
CA ASP A 78 7.40 -11.56 11.41
C ASP A 78 6.88 -10.88 10.14
N SER A 79 6.10 -9.81 10.29
CA SER A 79 5.56 -9.04 9.16
C SER A 79 6.64 -8.22 8.47
N LYS A 80 7.59 -7.65 9.23
CA LYS A 80 8.77 -6.97 8.67
C LYS A 80 9.65 -7.94 7.89
N ALA A 81 9.88 -9.14 8.42
CA ALA A 81 10.64 -10.18 7.74
C ALA A 81 9.98 -10.61 6.42
N ALA A 82 8.67 -10.86 6.43
CA ALA A 82 7.91 -11.23 5.23
C ALA A 82 7.93 -10.11 4.17
N LEU A 83 7.75 -8.85 4.60
CA LEU A 83 7.82 -7.69 3.71
C LEU A 83 9.21 -7.55 3.07
N ASN A 84 10.28 -7.66 3.86
CA ASN A 84 11.65 -7.53 3.35
C ASN A 84 12.00 -8.66 2.37
N ALA A 85 11.63 -9.90 2.67
CA ALA A 85 11.81 -11.03 1.77
C ALA A 85 11.08 -10.82 0.43
N PHE A 86 9.85 -10.28 0.47
CA PHE A 86 9.11 -9.93 -0.75
C PHE A 86 9.82 -8.84 -1.56
N ILE A 87 10.29 -7.77 -0.92
CA ILE A 87 11.01 -6.68 -1.59
C ILE A 87 12.29 -7.22 -2.26
N ASP A 88 13.08 -8.00 -1.52
CA ASP A 88 14.33 -8.57 -2.05
C ASP A 88 14.06 -9.51 -3.23
N TYR A 89 13.01 -10.34 -3.15
CA TYR A 89 12.58 -11.19 -4.26
C TYR A 89 12.22 -10.36 -5.51
N THR A 90 11.40 -9.31 -5.37
CA THR A 90 10.97 -8.49 -6.51
C THR A 90 12.12 -7.73 -7.17
N GLN A 91 13.11 -7.28 -6.40
CA GLN A 91 14.30 -6.61 -6.95
C GLN A 91 15.18 -7.56 -7.77
N GLN A 92 15.27 -8.83 -7.37
CA GLN A 92 16.00 -9.84 -8.14
C GLN A 92 15.30 -10.18 -9.47
N THR A 93 13.96 -10.16 -9.49
CA THR A 93 13.20 -10.48 -10.71
C THR A 93 13.10 -9.34 -11.71
N GLN A 94 13.26 -8.08 -11.26
CA GLN A 94 13.20 -6.91 -12.15
C GLN A 94 14.49 -6.65 -12.94
N CYS A 95 15.61 -7.27 -12.55
CA CYS A 95 16.92 -7.15 -13.20
C CYS A 95 17.27 -8.34 -14.12
N ALA A 96 16.33 -9.25 -14.38
CA ALA A 96 16.46 -10.40 -15.28
C ALA A 96 15.64 -10.20 -16.55
#